data_AF-A0A4Y8ZPZ3-F1
#
_entry.id   AF-A0A4Y8ZPZ3-F1
#
_cell.length_a   1.000
_cell.length_b   1.000
_cell.length_c   1.000
_cell.angle_alpha   90.00
_cell.angle_beta   90.00
_cell.angle_gamma   90.00
#
_symmetry.space_group_name_H-M   'P 1'
#
loop_
_entity.id
_entity.type
_entity.pdbx_description
1 polymer ?
#
loop_
_entity_poly.entity_id
_entity_poly.type
_entity_poly.pdbx_seq_one_letter_code
_entity_poly.pdbx_strand_id
1 'polypeptide(L)'
;MSGSARRVDAPGRPAPARLAIAAWLAFAPVPAVGQSAAEPGRSMAAASQALLPDELVVMKLVWSSLIALDQANQTGNYSVLRDLAAPTFQSRNSAATLAGIFQALRNQRVDLGNALLVTPTFDFAPALVEGGLLRVRGRFPLRPTAIAFDLLYQPVDGQWRLFGIAAVPVANGSPAPPSRR
;
A
#
# COMPACT_ATOMS: atom_id res chain seq x y z
N MET A 1 52.19 -2.36 52.50
CA MET A 1 51.71 -2.42 51.11
C MET A 1 50.24 -2.84 51.13
N SER A 2 49.39 -2.04 50.50
CA SER A 2 47.92 -2.11 50.50
C SER A 2 47.30 -3.37 49.88
N GLY A 3 46.04 -3.65 50.24
CA GLY A 3 45.09 -4.47 49.46
C GLY A 3 44.29 -5.45 50.33
N SER A 4 43.16 -5.04 50.93
CA SER A 4 41.79 -5.12 50.40
C SER A 4 41.16 -6.53 50.39
N ALA A 5 40.28 -6.77 51.39
CA ALA A 5 38.87 -7.22 51.35
C ALA A 5 38.38 -8.06 50.14
N ARG A 6 37.51 -9.09 50.21
CA ARG A 6 36.27 -9.31 51.01
C ARG A 6 35.65 -10.69 50.65
N ARG A 7 34.87 -11.26 51.60
CA ARG A 7 33.66 -12.16 51.52
C ARG A 7 33.74 -13.50 50.76
N VAL A 8 33.41 -14.66 51.34
CA VAL A 8 32.13 -15.20 51.90
C VAL A 8 31.06 -15.47 50.82
N ASP A 9 30.72 -16.74 50.56
CA ASP A 9 29.42 -17.35 50.94
C ASP A 9 29.38 -18.88 50.70
N ALA A 10 28.45 -19.55 51.38
CA ALA A 10 28.38 -20.99 51.69
C ALA A 10 27.48 -21.80 50.73
N PRO A 11 27.51 -23.16 50.77
CA PRO A 11 26.68 -24.01 49.91
C PRO A 11 25.35 -24.43 50.56
N GLY A 12 24.33 -24.52 49.70
CA GLY A 12 23.26 -25.52 49.61
C GLY A 12 22.62 -26.12 50.88
N ARG A 13 21.29 -25.98 50.98
CA ARG A 13 20.42 -26.96 51.66
C ARG A 13 19.15 -27.28 50.86
N PRO A 14 18.71 -28.55 50.81
CA PRO A 14 17.51 -29.01 50.10
C PRO A 14 16.29 -29.33 51.01
N ALA A 15 15.12 -29.42 50.36
CA ALA A 15 13.90 -30.21 50.70
C ALA A 15 13.04 -29.70 51.90
N PRO A 16 11.72 -30.04 52.02
CA PRO A 16 11.17 -31.40 51.90
C PRO A 16 9.83 -31.56 51.15
N ALA A 17 9.53 -32.83 50.90
CA ALA A 17 8.36 -33.38 50.23
C ALA A 17 7.13 -33.53 51.16
N ARG A 18 5.96 -33.42 50.52
CA ARG A 18 4.72 -34.21 50.65
C ARG A 18 4.16 -34.54 52.05
N LEU A 19 2.86 -34.23 52.23
CA LEU A 19 1.88 -35.15 52.85
C LEU A 19 0.44 -34.79 52.39
N ALA A 20 -0.39 -35.83 52.35
CA ALA A 20 -1.59 -35.98 51.54
C ALA A 20 -2.92 -35.58 52.23
N ILE A 21 -3.83 -35.06 51.40
CA ILE A 21 -5.27 -35.39 51.19
C ILE A 21 -6.17 -35.67 52.41
N ALA A 22 -7.21 -34.83 52.56
CA ALA A 22 -8.62 -35.19 52.83
C ALA A 22 -9.50 -34.00 52.37
N ALA A 23 -10.24 -34.05 51.26
CA ALA A 23 -11.55 -34.68 51.01
C ALA A 23 -12.76 -33.74 51.24
N TRP A 24 -13.72 -33.84 50.30
CA TRP A 24 -15.13 -33.36 50.30
C TRP A 24 -15.49 -31.99 49.68
N LEU A 25 -15.81 -32.08 48.37
CA LEU A 25 -17.00 -31.57 47.66
C LEU A 25 -17.65 -30.24 48.11
N ALA A 26 -17.46 -29.20 47.31
CA ALA A 26 -18.50 -28.24 46.95
C ALA A 26 -18.34 -27.83 45.47
N PHE A 27 -19.29 -28.24 44.66
CA PHE A 27 -19.37 -27.96 43.22
C PHE A 27 -19.87 -26.51 43.06
N ALA A 28 -18.98 -25.57 42.77
CA ALA A 28 -19.38 -24.25 42.29
C ALA A 28 -19.24 -24.23 40.77
N PRO A 29 -20.27 -23.83 40.00
CA PRO A 29 -20.14 -23.67 38.56
C PRO A 29 -19.22 -22.49 38.30
N VAL A 30 -17.97 -22.77 37.91
CA VAL A 30 -17.12 -21.75 37.30
C VAL A 30 -17.74 -21.46 35.93
N PRO A 31 -18.19 -20.24 35.63
CA PRO A 31 -18.58 -19.92 34.27
C PRO A 31 -17.35 -20.18 33.41
N ALA A 32 -17.51 -21.08 32.44
CA ALA A 32 -16.54 -21.25 31.37
C ALA A 32 -16.45 -19.92 30.64
N VAL A 33 -15.48 -19.08 31.05
CA VAL A 33 -14.97 -18.03 30.19
C VAL A 33 -14.30 -18.79 29.05
N GLY A 34 -15.09 -19.01 28.00
CA GLY A 34 -14.59 -19.44 26.72
C GLY A 34 -13.43 -18.50 26.39
N GLN A 35 -12.22 -19.04 26.39
CA GLN A 35 -11.10 -18.39 25.75
C GLN A 35 -11.45 -18.38 24.27
N SER A 36 -12.18 -17.32 23.86
CA SER A 36 -12.10 -16.83 22.50
C SER A 36 -10.65 -16.44 22.32
N ALA A 37 -9.86 -17.40 21.82
CA ALA A 37 -8.56 -17.13 21.25
C ALA A 37 -8.81 -16.12 20.15
N ALA A 38 -8.59 -14.84 20.46
CA ALA A 38 -8.63 -13.77 19.49
C ALA A 38 -7.56 -14.11 18.45
N GLU A 39 -8.01 -14.59 17.29
CA GLU A 39 -7.17 -14.82 16.12
C GLU A 39 -6.50 -13.49 15.76
N PRO A 40 -5.17 -13.32 15.94
CA PRO A 40 -4.48 -12.05 15.74
C PRO A 40 -4.58 -11.53 14.29
N GLY A 41 -4.93 -12.40 13.34
CA GLY A 41 -5.02 -12.07 11.92
C GLY A 41 -6.30 -11.33 11.50
N ARG A 42 -7.42 -11.50 12.20
CA ARG A 42 -8.72 -10.93 11.78
C ARG A 42 -8.80 -9.42 12.09
N SER A 43 -8.11 -8.96 13.13
CA SER A 43 -8.03 -7.54 13.50
C SER A 43 -7.14 -6.72 12.56
N MET A 44 -6.01 -7.27 12.11
CA MET A 44 -5.08 -6.55 11.21
C MET A 44 -5.61 -6.46 9.77
N ALA A 45 -6.31 -7.50 9.28
CA ALA A 45 -6.95 -7.48 7.96
C ALA A 45 -8.11 -6.47 7.89
N ALA A 46 -8.92 -6.37 8.95
CA ALA A 46 -10.01 -5.38 9.03
C ALA A 46 -9.47 -3.93 9.14
N ALA A 47 -8.38 -3.70 9.88
CA ALA A 47 -7.73 -2.39 9.96
C ALA A 47 -7.09 -1.96 8.62
N SER A 48 -6.58 -2.91 7.84
CA SER A 48 -6.02 -2.66 6.50
C SER A 48 -7.10 -2.28 5.48
N GLN A 49 -8.31 -2.82 5.62
CA GLN A 49 -9.47 -2.47 4.79
C GLN A 49 -10.03 -1.08 5.12
N ALA A 50 -9.88 -0.60 6.36
CA ALA A 50 -10.26 0.76 6.75
C ALA A 50 -9.32 1.85 6.21
N LEU A 51 -8.16 1.49 5.66
CA LEU A 51 -7.21 2.39 5.01
C LEU A 51 -7.47 2.56 3.51
N LEU A 52 -8.26 1.68 2.88
CA LEU A 52 -8.54 1.79 1.46
C LEU A 52 -9.49 2.97 1.20
N PRO A 53 -9.16 3.86 0.24
CA PRO A 53 -10.08 4.91 -0.16
C PRO A 53 -11.32 4.32 -0.83
N ASP A 54 -12.43 5.04 -0.74
CA ASP A 54 -13.65 4.68 -1.45
C ASP A 54 -13.45 4.77 -2.99
N GLU A 55 -14.37 4.17 -3.73
CA GLU A 55 -14.28 4.08 -5.19
C GLU A 55 -14.20 5.46 -5.85
N LEU A 56 -14.99 6.43 -5.36
CA LEU A 56 -15.01 7.78 -5.92
C LEU A 56 -13.66 8.49 -5.72
N VAL A 57 -13.02 8.32 -4.55
CA VAL A 57 -11.68 8.83 -4.30
C VAL A 57 -10.67 8.14 -5.20
N VAL A 58 -10.76 6.81 -5.40
CA VAL A 58 -9.88 6.11 -6.35
C VAL A 58 -10.02 6.67 -7.77
N MET A 59 -11.25 6.85 -8.26
CA MET A 59 -11.50 7.42 -9.60
C MET A 59 -10.91 8.84 -9.72
N LYS A 60 -11.12 9.67 -8.69
CA LYS A 60 -10.53 11.02 -8.63
C LYS A 60 -9.01 10.99 -8.70
N LEU A 61 -8.36 10.07 -7.97
CA LEU A 61 -6.90 9.91 -8.00
C LEU A 61 -6.41 9.53 -9.41
N VAL A 62 -7.06 8.56 -10.05
CA VAL A 62 -6.71 8.12 -11.41
C VAL A 62 -6.85 9.27 -12.42
N TRP A 63 -8.01 9.92 -12.47
CA TRP A 63 -8.26 11.01 -13.43
C TRP A 63 -7.35 12.20 -13.21
N SER A 64 -7.19 12.66 -11.96
CA SER A 64 -6.30 13.79 -11.66
C SER A 64 -4.86 13.52 -12.06
N SER A 65 -4.37 12.30 -11.85
CA SER A 65 -3.01 11.90 -12.23
C SER A 65 -2.83 11.89 -13.75
N LEU A 66 -3.81 11.37 -14.49
CA LEU A 66 -3.75 11.35 -15.95
C LEU A 66 -3.94 12.73 -16.59
N ILE A 67 -4.79 13.60 -16.03
CA ILE A 67 -4.91 14.99 -16.49
C ILE A 67 -3.59 15.73 -16.27
N ALA A 68 -2.96 15.58 -15.10
CA ALA A 68 -1.68 16.21 -14.83
C ALA A 68 -0.59 15.73 -15.81
N LEU A 69 -0.59 14.45 -16.17
CA LEU A 69 0.30 13.90 -17.18
C LEU A 69 -0.03 14.43 -18.59
N ASP A 70 -1.30 14.53 -18.95
CA ASP A 70 -1.77 15.09 -20.23
C ASP A 70 -1.29 16.53 -20.42
N GLN A 71 -1.54 17.39 -19.42
CA GLN A 71 -1.10 18.77 -19.41
C GLN A 71 0.42 18.90 -19.48
N ALA A 72 1.16 18.01 -18.80
CA ALA A 72 2.61 17.97 -18.87
C ALA A 72 3.12 17.54 -20.27
N ASN A 73 2.44 16.60 -20.93
CA ASN A 73 2.76 16.22 -22.30
C ASN A 73 2.51 17.37 -23.28
N GLN A 74 1.38 18.07 -23.15
CA GLN A 74 1.00 19.18 -24.04
C GLN A 74 1.95 20.38 -23.91
N THR A 75 2.33 20.73 -22.68
CA THR A 75 3.15 21.91 -22.41
C THR A 75 4.66 21.62 -22.37
N GLY A 76 5.03 20.35 -22.21
CA GLY A 76 6.39 19.95 -21.88
C GLY A 76 6.80 20.25 -20.43
N ASN A 77 5.89 20.76 -19.59
CA ASN A 77 6.16 21.11 -18.20
C ASN A 77 5.65 20.03 -17.23
N TYR A 78 6.59 19.30 -16.63
CA TYR A 78 6.30 18.21 -15.69
C TYR A 78 6.40 18.61 -14.22
N SER A 79 6.65 19.89 -13.91
CA SER A 79 6.81 20.34 -12.52
C SER A 79 5.54 20.10 -11.72
N VAL A 80 4.37 20.41 -12.28
CA VAL A 80 3.07 20.25 -11.58
C VAL A 80 2.81 18.78 -11.23
N LEU A 81 2.97 17.86 -12.19
CA LEU A 81 2.83 16.42 -11.94
C LEU A 81 3.78 15.96 -10.82
N ARG A 82 5.03 16.40 -10.86
CA ARG A 82 6.03 16.08 -9.84
C ARG A 82 5.62 16.64 -8.47
N ASP A 83 5.29 17.92 -8.40
CA ASP A 83 5.08 18.64 -7.14
C ASP A 83 3.78 18.20 -6.42
N LEU A 84 2.79 17.69 -7.17
CA LEU A 84 1.59 17.05 -6.60
C LEU A 84 1.85 15.64 -6.04
N ALA A 85 2.91 14.97 -6.50
CA ALA A 85 3.24 13.60 -6.13
C ALA A 85 3.81 13.49 -4.70
N ALA A 86 4.03 12.27 -4.24
CA ALA A 86 4.63 11.99 -2.93
C ALA A 86 6.10 12.45 -2.89
N PRO A 87 6.65 12.81 -1.70
CA PRO A 87 8.05 13.24 -1.59
C PRO A 87 9.06 12.24 -2.18
N THR A 88 8.80 10.94 -2.08
CA THR A 88 9.64 9.91 -2.68
C THR A 88 9.59 9.92 -4.21
N PHE A 89 8.45 10.25 -4.81
CA PHE A 89 8.36 10.43 -6.27
C PHE A 89 9.13 11.67 -6.69
N GLN A 90 8.98 12.78 -5.95
CA GLN A 90 9.67 14.05 -6.20
C GLN A 90 11.20 13.89 -6.16
N SER A 91 11.73 13.19 -5.16
CA SER A 91 13.18 13.00 -5.00
C SER A 91 13.78 12.11 -6.10
N ARG A 92 13.00 11.18 -6.66
CA ARG A 92 13.45 10.27 -7.73
C ARG A 92 13.29 10.84 -9.13
N ASN A 93 12.44 11.85 -9.31
CA ASN A 93 12.07 12.34 -10.62
C ASN A 93 12.23 13.86 -10.72
N SER A 94 13.17 14.32 -11.55
CA SER A 94 13.19 15.72 -11.99
C SER A 94 12.15 15.94 -13.09
N ALA A 95 11.76 17.20 -13.35
CA ALA A 95 10.88 17.52 -14.48
C ALA A 95 11.50 17.09 -15.83
N ALA A 96 12.81 17.22 -16.00
CA ALA A 96 13.53 16.76 -17.18
C ALA A 96 13.51 15.22 -17.32
N THR A 97 13.66 14.51 -16.20
CA THR A 97 13.57 13.04 -16.16
C THR A 97 12.18 12.57 -16.61
N LEU A 98 11.11 13.18 -16.10
CA LEU A 98 9.74 12.87 -16.49
C LEU A 98 9.48 13.19 -17.97
N ALA A 99 10.01 14.31 -18.47
CA ALA A 99 9.92 14.66 -19.89
C ALA A 99 10.57 13.60 -20.80
N GLY A 100 11.68 13.00 -20.36
CA GLY A 100 12.32 11.88 -21.06
C GLY A 100 11.48 10.61 -21.02
N ILE A 101 10.94 10.24 -19.84
CA ILE A 101 10.12 9.03 -19.65
C ILE A 101 8.87 9.08 -20.53
N PHE A 102 8.17 10.22 -20.56
CA PHE A 102 6.91 10.37 -21.29
C PHE A 102 7.07 10.94 -22.71
N GLN A 103 8.31 11.09 -23.19
CA GLN A 103 8.60 11.60 -24.53
C GLN A 103 7.84 10.83 -25.62
N ALA A 104 7.74 9.49 -25.49
CA ALA A 104 7.04 8.67 -26.46
C ALA A 104 5.55 9.03 -26.57
N LEU A 105 4.85 9.19 -25.45
CA LEU A 105 3.43 9.59 -25.41
C LEU A 105 3.23 10.96 -26.05
N ARG A 106 4.09 11.92 -25.69
CA ARG A 106 4.06 13.28 -26.25
C ARG A 106 4.31 13.27 -27.77
N ASN A 107 5.31 12.54 -28.23
CA ASN A 107 5.66 12.46 -29.66
C ASN A 107 4.54 11.81 -30.48
N GLN A 108 3.84 10.84 -29.91
CA GLN A 108 2.67 10.20 -30.49
C GLN A 108 1.40 11.08 -30.42
N ARG A 109 1.47 12.25 -29.75
CA ARG A 109 0.32 13.15 -29.51
C ARG A 109 -0.88 12.41 -28.92
N VAL A 110 -0.60 11.54 -27.96
CA VAL A 110 -1.65 10.80 -27.24
C VAL A 110 -2.45 11.80 -26.42
N ASP A 111 -3.72 11.97 -26.76
CA ASP A 111 -4.66 12.79 -26.01
C ASP A 111 -5.21 11.97 -24.83
N LEU A 112 -4.58 12.15 -23.67
CA LEU A 112 -4.99 11.50 -22.42
C LEU A 112 -6.22 12.22 -21.82
N GLY A 113 -6.53 13.45 -22.23
CA GLY A 113 -7.70 14.20 -21.80
C GLY A 113 -9.02 13.48 -22.12
N ASN A 114 -9.06 12.71 -23.23
CA ASN A 114 -10.21 11.86 -23.57
C ASN A 114 -10.54 10.80 -22.49
N ALA A 115 -9.60 10.46 -21.60
CA ALA A 115 -9.86 9.59 -20.46
C ALA A 115 -10.93 10.15 -19.51
N LEU A 116 -11.20 11.46 -19.54
CA LEU A 116 -12.27 12.08 -18.75
C LEU A 116 -13.67 11.77 -19.27
N LEU A 117 -13.79 11.33 -20.52
CA LEU A 117 -15.08 11.08 -21.16
C LEU A 117 -15.60 9.67 -20.90
N VAL A 118 -14.77 8.79 -20.32
CA VAL A 118 -15.11 7.38 -20.10
C VAL A 118 -14.71 6.93 -18.71
N THR A 119 -15.43 5.95 -18.19
CA THR A 119 -15.09 5.30 -16.93
C THR A 119 -13.96 4.29 -17.16
N PRO A 120 -12.90 4.27 -16.34
CA PRO A 120 -11.86 3.25 -16.46
C PRO A 120 -12.41 1.88 -16.07
N THR A 121 -11.91 0.83 -16.71
CA THR A 121 -12.08 -0.55 -16.23
C THR A 121 -10.82 -0.99 -15.51
N PHE A 122 -10.98 -1.49 -14.28
CA PHE A 122 -9.86 -1.98 -13.49
C PHE A 122 -9.53 -3.43 -13.84
N ASP A 123 -8.24 -3.75 -13.90
CA ASP A 123 -7.76 -5.12 -14.16
C ASP A 123 -7.98 -6.02 -12.92
N PHE A 124 -7.95 -5.41 -11.74
CA PHE A 124 -8.26 -6.02 -10.44
C PHE A 124 -8.76 -4.93 -9.49
N ALA A 125 -9.45 -5.32 -8.41
CA ALA A 125 -9.91 -4.37 -7.40
C ALA A 125 -8.73 -3.56 -6.82
N PRO A 126 -8.85 -2.22 -6.67
CA PRO A 126 -7.83 -1.41 -6.02
C PRO A 126 -7.44 -2.00 -4.66
N ALA A 127 -6.14 -2.14 -4.40
CA ALA A 127 -5.65 -2.86 -3.24
C ALA A 127 -4.35 -2.26 -2.71
N LEU A 128 -4.11 -2.45 -1.41
CA LEU A 128 -2.81 -2.18 -0.81
C LEU A 128 -1.82 -3.28 -1.22
N VAL A 129 -0.63 -2.87 -1.64
CA VAL A 129 0.50 -3.75 -1.95
C VAL A 129 1.62 -3.55 -0.92
N GLU A 130 2.75 -4.22 -1.13
CA GLU A 130 3.92 -4.09 -0.26
C GLU A 130 4.32 -2.62 -0.02
N GLY A 131 4.72 -2.32 1.20
CA GLY A 131 5.05 -0.95 1.62
C GLY A 131 3.83 -0.05 1.88
N GLY A 132 2.61 -0.61 1.90
CA GLY A 132 1.38 0.15 2.19
C GLY A 132 0.96 1.08 1.05
N LEU A 133 1.46 0.82 -0.17
CA LEU A 133 1.09 1.57 -1.36
C LEU A 133 -0.28 1.10 -1.86
N LEU A 134 -1.14 2.04 -2.24
CA LEU A 134 -2.35 1.72 -2.99
C LEU A 134 -1.98 1.53 -4.46
N ARG A 135 -2.27 0.36 -5.02
CA ARG A 135 -2.12 0.09 -6.45
C ARG A 135 -3.46 0.16 -7.16
N VAL A 136 -3.50 0.91 -8.25
CA VAL A 136 -4.66 1.04 -9.12
C VAL A 136 -4.20 0.79 -10.56
N ARG A 137 -4.65 -0.33 -11.14
CA ARG A 137 -4.29 -0.73 -12.51
C ARG A 137 -5.56 -0.97 -13.32
N GLY A 138 -5.55 -0.52 -14.56
CA GLY A 138 -6.68 -0.68 -15.46
C GLY A 138 -6.45 -0.03 -16.80
N ARG A 139 -7.55 0.30 -17.46
CA ARG A 139 -7.54 0.91 -18.78
C ARG A 139 -8.74 1.81 -19.02
N PHE A 140 -8.55 2.85 -19.82
CA PHE A 140 -9.63 3.63 -20.41
C PHE A 140 -10.01 3.02 -21.76
N PRO A 141 -11.26 2.56 -21.97
CA PRO A 141 -11.69 1.85 -23.16
C PRO A 141 -11.95 2.77 -24.36
N LEU A 142 -11.01 3.66 -24.66
CA LEU A 142 -11.08 4.59 -25.79
C LEU A 142 -10.94 3.85 -27.14
N ARG A 143 -11.38 4.49 -28.22
CA ARG A 143 -11.31 3.98 -29.60
C ARG A 143 -10.53 4.96 -30.48
N PRO A 144 -9.68 4.50 -31.42
CA PRO A 144 -9.34 3.10 -31.73
C PRO A 144 -8.29 2.48 -30.78
N THR A 145 -7.70 3.27 -29.88
CA THR A 145 -6.62 2.84 -28.99
C THR A 145 -7.05 3.10 -27.54
N ALA A 146 -6.99 2.08 -26.69
CA ALA A 146 -7.22 2.24 -25.26
C ALA A 146 -5.96 2.78 -24.57
N ILE A 147 -6.12 3.31 -23.36
CA ILE A 147 -4.99 3.75 -22.53
C ILE A 147 -4.92 2.84 -21.31
N ALA A 148 -3.88 2.01 -21.23
CA ALA A 148 -3.61 1.21 -20.05
C ALA A 148 -2.79 2.04 -19.04
N PHE A 149 -3.08 1.89 -17.75
CA PHE A 149 -2.38 2.58 -16.68
C PHE A 149 -2.06 1.63 -15.51
N ASP A 150 -0.97 1.94 -14.81
CA ASP A 150 -0.61 1.34 -13.52
C ASP A 150 -0.11 2.46 -12.61
N LEU A 151 -0.86 2.73 -11.56
CA LEU A 151 -0.64 3.84 -10.64
C LEU A 151 -0.39 3.28 -9.24
N LEU A 152 0.61 3.84 -8.57
CA LEU A 152 0.90 3.57 -7.17
C LEU A 152 0.72 4.87 -6.40
N TYR A 153 0.07 4.82 -5.25
CA TYR A 153 -0.11 5.95 -4.34
C TYR A 153 0.45 5.61 -2.96
N GLN A 154 1.07 6.60 -2.34
CA GLN A 154 1.57 6.53 -0.97
C GLN A 154 0.69 7.42 -0.07
N PRO A 155 0.37 6.99 1.15
CA PRO A 155 -0.29 7.85 2.12
C PRO A 155 0.73 8.87 2.67
N VAL A 156 0.43 10.16 2.54
CA VAL A 156 1.25 11.28 3.01
C VAL A 156 0.32 12.29 3.68
N ASP A 157 0.49 12.53 4.97
CA ASP A 157 -0.32 13.45 5.78
C ASP A 157 -1.84 13.22 5.62
N GLY A 158 -2.25 11.95 5.60
CA GLY A 158 -3.65 11.55 5.44
C GLY A 158 -4.21 11.69 4.02
N GLN A 159 -3.37 11.95 3.02
CA GLN A 159 -3.75 12.04 1.61
C GLN A 159 -3.00 11.00 0.77
N TRP A 160 -3.69 10.40 -0.20
CA TRP A 160 -3.05 9.54 -1.20
C TRP A 160 -2.34 10.39 -2.24
N ARG A 161 -1.01 10.29 -2.31
CA ARG A 161 -0.18 11.02 -3.27
C ARG A 161 0.52 10.06 -4.22
N LEU A 162 0.68 10.48 -5.47
CA LEU A 162 1.28 9.66 -6.52
C LEU A 162 2.69 9.22 -6.13
N PHE A 163 2.93 7.91 -6.12
CA PHE A 163 4.23 7.29 -5.85
C PHE A 163 4.85 6.69 -7.11
N GLY A 164 4.03 6.29 -8.08
CA GLY A 164 4.46 5.76 -9.36
C GLY A 164 3.37 5.88 -10.41
N ILE A 165 3.78 6.11 -11.66
CA ILE A 165 2.86 6.29 -12.78
C ILE A 165 3.42 5.59 -14.03
N ALA A 166 2.58 4.79 -14.65
CA ALA A 166 2.76 4.30 -16.02
C ALA A 166 1.45 4.49 -16.78
N ALA A 167 1.55 4.99 -18.01
CA ALA A 167 0.44 5.11 -18.93
C ALA A 167 0.95 4.80 -20.34
N VAL A 168 0.25 3.92 -21.06
CA VAL A 168 0.64 3.52 -22.41
C VAL A 168 -0.59 3.33 -23.30
N PRO A 169 -0.53 3.77 -24.57
CA PRO A 169 -1.54 3.39 -25.56
C PRO A 169 -1.46 1.90 -25.86
N VAL A 170 -2.61 1.23 -25.90
CA VAL A 170 -2.74 -0.19 -26.25
C VAL A 170 -3.80 -0.36 -27.33
N ALA A 171 -3.47 -1.11 -28.39
CA ALA A 171 -4.43 -1.43 -29.43
C ALA A 171 -5.60 -2.22 -28.82
N ASN A 172 -6.83 -1.83 -29.15
CA ASN A 172 -8.01 -2.56 -28.70
C ASN A 172 -7.96 -4.00 -29.24
N GLY A 173 -7.95 -4.98 -28.34
CA GLY A 173 -7.83 -6.41 -28.68
C GLY A 173 -6.48 -7.06 -28.39
N SER A 174 -5.48 -6.31 -27.91
CA SER A 174 -4.21 -6.90 -27.45
C SER A 174 -4.33 -7.45 -26.01
N PRO A 175 -3.85 -8.68 -25.72
CA PRO A 175 -3.87 -9.24 -24.37
C PRO A 175 -3.00 -8.41 -23.41
N ALA A 176 -3.41 -8.33 -22.14
CA ALA A 176 -2.67 -7.59 -21.11
C ALA A 176 -1.23 -8.14 -20.96
N PRO A 177 -0.21 -7.28 -20.80
CA PRO A 177 1.16 -7.75 -20.59
C PRO A 177 1.27 -8.57 -19.30
N PRO A 178 2.08 -9.63 -19.27
CA PRO A 178 2.14 -10.56 -18.14
C PRO A 178 2.62 -9.85 -16.87
N SER A 179 1.88 -10.06 -15.77
CA SER A 179 2.27 -9.62 -14.43
C SER A 179 3.57 -10.32 -14.03
N ARG A 180 4.69 -9.59 -13.90
CA ARG A 180 5.83 -10.12 -13.14
C ARG A 180 5.40 -10.24 -11.68
N ARG A 181 5.43 -11.47 -11.16
CA ARG A 181 5.27 -11.77 -9.73
C ARG A 181 6.48 -11.27 -8.95
#